data_AF-A0A0B1SNA4-F1
#
_entry.id   AF-A0A0B1SNA4-F1
#
_cell.length_a   1.000
_cell.length_b   1.000
_cell.length_c   1.000
_cell.angle_alpha   90.00
_cell.angle_beta   90.00
_cell.angle_gamma   90.00
#
_symmetry.space_group_name_H-M   'P 1'
#
loop_
_entity.id
_entity.type
_entity.pdbx_description
1 polymer ?
#
loop_
_entity_poly.entity_id
_entity_poly.type
_entity_poly.pdbx_seq_one_letter_code
_entity_poly.pdbx_strand_id
1 'polypeptide(L)'
;LFQQRHISDRKVNTRKSYVVRNGHLNEEEWSNVRVGDVIRMMSNQFVAADLLLLSTSEPHGICYIETMELDGETNLKTRGALPDTAEMGDNLDAISKFDGRDFR
;
A
#
# COMPACT_ATOMS: atom_id res chain seq x y z
N LEU A 1 -7.46 -27.37 11.49
CA LEU A 1 -6.32 -26.45 11.73
C LEU A 1 -5.52 -26.18 10.45
N PHE A 2 -4.88 -27.16 9.79
CA PHE A 2 -4.14 -26.92 8.53
C PHE A 2 -5.03 -26.46 7.35
N GLN A 3 -6.21 -27.05 7.17
CA GLN A 3 -7.15 -26.64 6.10
C GLN A 3 -7.72 -25.22 6.31
N GLN A 4 -7.95 -24.80 7.56
CA GLN A 4 -8.47 -23.46 7.86
C GLN A 4 -7.46 -22.36 7.56
N ARG A 5 -6.16 -22.58 7.83
CA ARG A 5 -5.10 -21.65 7.43
C ARG A 5 -5.03 -21.51 5.91
N HIS A 6 -5.05 -22.64 5.19
CA HIS A 6 -4.97 -22.62 3.73
C HIS A 6 -6.15 -21.89 3.06
N ILE A 7 -7.36 -22.01 3.61
CA ILE A 7 -8.54 -21.27 3.12
C ILE A 7 -8.44 -19.78 3.46
N SER A 8 -7.93 -19.44 4.64
CA SER A 8 -7.71 -18.05 5.06
C SER A 8 -6.65 -17.35 4.21
N ASP A 9 -5.50 -17.99 4.02
CA ASP A 9 -4.40 -17.47 3.21
C ASP A 9 -4.85 -17.31 1.75
N ARG A 10 -5.60 -18.29 1.23
CA ARG A 10 -6.16 -18.19 -0.13
C ARG A 10 -7.08 -16.98 -0.27
N LYS A 11 -7.89 -16.66 0.72
CA LYS A 11 -8.76 -15.47 0.69
C LYS A 11 -7.95 -14.18 0.61
N VAL A 12 -6.83 -14.07 1.32
CA VAL A 12 -5.95 -12.88 1.27
C VAL A 12 -5.23 -12.83 -0.07
N ASN A 13 -4.69 -13.96 -0.53
CA ASN A 13 -3.89 -14.05 -1.76
C ASN A 13 -4.68 -13.75 -3.03
N THR A 14 -5.99 -14.02 -3.05
CA THR A 14 -6.87 -13.73 -4.20
C THR A 14 -7.56 -12.37 -4.09
N ARG A 15 -7.36 -11.59 -3.01
CA ARG A 15 -7.87 -10.22 -2.94
C ARG A 15 -7.22 -9.39 -4.03
N LYS A 16 -8.02 -8.52 -4.65
CA LYS A 16 -7.53 -7.57 -5.65
C LYS A 16 -6.85 -6.38 -4.96
N SER A 17 -5.81 -5.90 -5.61
CA SER A 17 -5.04 -4.71 -5.30
C SER A 17 -4.81 -3.93 -6.60
N TYR A 18 -4.43 -2.66 -6.50
CA TYR A 18 -4.07 -1.87 -7.68
C TYR A 18 -2.57 -1.58 -7.68
N VAL A 19 -1.88 -2.02 -8.71
CA VAL A 19 -0.43 -1.84 -8.86
C VAL A 19 -0.13 -0.87 -9.98
N VAL A 20 0.77 0.08 -9.74
CA VAL A 20 1.26 1.01 -10.75
C VAL A 20 2.43 0.37 -11.49
N ARG A 21 2.25 0.07 -12.78
CA ARG A 21 3.30 -0.48 -13.65
C ARG A 21 3.28 0.26 -14.99
N ASN A 22 4.45 0.69 -15.46
CA ASN A 22 4.61 1.41 -16.73
C ASN A 22 3.69 2.64 -16.87
N GLY A 23 3.51 3.42 -15.80
CA GLY A 23 2.62 4.60 -15.80
C GLY A 23 1.12 4.28 -15.75
N HIS A 24 0.73 3.00 -15.65
CA HIS A 24 -0.66 2.58 -15.63
C HIS A 24 -1.04 1.92 -14.30
N LEU A 25 -2.28 2.16 -13.87
CA LEU A 25 -2.88 1.47 -12.73
C LEU A 25 -3.51 0.16 -13.22
N ASN A 26 -3.02 -0.97 -12.71
CA ASN A 26 -3.46 -2.30 -13.09
C ASN A 26 -4.05 -3.03 -11.89
N GLU A 27 -5.15 -3.75 -12.11
CA GLU A 27 -5.70 -4.62 -11.07
C GLU A 27 -4.90 -5.93 -11.01
N GLU A 28 -4.46 -6.31 -9.81
CA GLU A 28 -3.65 -7.51 -9.57
C GLU A 28 -4.07 -8.23 -8.29
N GLU A 29 -3.89 -9.55 -8.27
CA GLU A 29 -4.05 -10.31 -7.03
C GLU A 29 -2.86 -10.08 -6.10
N TRP A 30 -3.09 -10.05 -4.79
CA TRP A 30 -2.01 -9.92 -3.80
C TRP A 30 -0.91 -10.97 -3.97
N SER A 31 -1.25 -12.17 -4.45
CA SER A 31 -0.27 -13.21 -4.77
C SER A 31 0.69 -12.87 -5.93
N ASN A 32 0.34 -11.91 -6.79
CA ASN A 32 1.17 -11.44 -7.91
C ASN A 32 1.97 -10.18 -7.59
N VAL A 33 1.71 -9.54 -6.45
CA VAL A 33 2.44 -8.34 -6.00
C VAL A 33 3.85 -8.74 -5.57
N ARG A 34 4.86 -7.97 -6.00
CA ARG A 34 6.27 -8.22 -5.69
C ARG A 34 6.93 -7.04 -5.00
N VAL A 35 8.04 -7.31 -4.32
CA VAL A 35 8.89 -6.24 -3.75
C VAL A 35 9.33 -5.28 -4.85
N GLY A 36 9.11 -3.99 -4.61
CA GLY A 36 9.38 -2.92 -5.58
C GLY A 36 8.16 -2.51 -6.42
N ASP A 37 7.05 -3.26 -6.37
CA ASP A 37 5.79 -2.79 -6.93
C ASP A 37 5.26 -1.61 -6.09
N VAL A 38 4.76 -0.57 -6.77
CA VAL A 38 4.02 0.51 -6.10
C VAL A 38 2.54 0.19 -6.15
N ILE A 39 1.89 0.22 -4.99
CA ILE A 39 0.48 -0.15 -4.84
C ILE A 39 -0.34 1.10 -4.53
N ARG A 40 -1.43 1.32 -5.26
CA ARG A 40 -2.43 2.33 -4.91
C ARG A 40 -3.43 1.72 -3.93
N MET A 41 -3.56 2.35 -2.78
CA MET A 41 -4.54 1.97 -1.78
C MET A 41 -5.69 2.95 -1.73
N MET A 42 -6.89 2.41 -1.49
CA MET A 42 -8.08 3.20 -1.20
C MET A 42 -8.36 3.16 0.31
N SER A 43 -9.09 4.15 0.82
CA SER A 43 -9.51 4.19 2.22
C SER A 43 -10.24 2.91 2.61
N ASN A 44 -10.00 2.43 3.83
CA ASN A 44 -10.57 1.20 4.40
C ASN A 44 -10.20 -0.09 3.65
N GLN A 45 -9.11 -0.08 2.86
CA GLN A 45 -8.55 -1.31 2.29
C GLN A 45 -7.54 -1.96 3.23
N PHE A 46 -7.62 -3.29 3.31
CA PHE A 46 -6.65 -4.09 4.04
C PHE A 46 -5.31 -4.18 3.30
N VAL A 47 -4.25 -4.13 4.09
CA VAL A 47 -2.88 -4.33 3.63
C VAL A 47 -2.46 -5.78 3.89
N ALA A 48 -1.81 -6.44 2.92
CA ALA A 48 -1.29 -7.80 3.08
C ALA A 48 0.25 -7.89 3.05
N ALA A 49 0.96 -6.76 3.03
CA ALA A 49 2.43 -6.67 3.00
C ALA A 49 2.93 -5.46 3.80
N ASP A 50 4.22 -5.42 4.14
CA ASP A 50 4.81 -4.20 4.70
C ASP A 50 4.97 -3.14 3.60
N LEU A 51 4.47 -1.93 3.84
CA LEU A 51 4.43 -0.85 2.85
C LEU A 51 5.23 0.38 3.31
N LEU A 52 5.81 1.08 2.33
CA LEU A 52 6.36 2.42 2.48
C LEU A 52 5.37 3.43 1.90
N LEU A 53 4.99 4.44 2.69
CA LEU A 53 4.12 5.51 2.23
C LEU A 53 4.91 6.49 1.36
N LEU A 54 4.54 6.60 0.08
CA LEU A 54 5.14 7.56 -0.86
C LEU A 54 4.34 8.87 -0.92
N SER A 55 3.04 8.77 -1.16
CA SER A 55 2.14 9.92 -1.23
C SER A 55 0.75 9.54 -0.73
N THR A 56 -0.06 10.55 -0.42
CA THR A 56 -1.45 10.42 0.04
C THR A 56 -2.26 11.60 -0.47
N SER A 57 -3.55 11.37 -0.69
CA SER A 57 -4.51 12.42 -1.06
C SER A 57 -4.91 13.31 0.13
N GLU A 58 -4.57 12.90 1.36
CA GLU A 58 -4.89 13.64 2.56
C GLU A 58 -4.04 14.93 2.69
N PRO A 59 -4.60 15.99 3.29
CA PRO A 59 -3.86 17.21 3.56
C PRO A 59 -2.59 16.95 4.36
N HIS A 60 -1.55 17.74 4.10
CA HIS A 60 -0.25 17.67 4.79
C HIS A 60 0.53 16.36 4.61
N GLY A 61 0.13 15.49 3.67
CA GLY A 61 0.88 14.26 3.38
C GLY A 61 0.74 13.20 4.48
N ILE A 62 -0.33 13.25 5.27
CA ILE A 62 -0.54 12.36 6.42
C ILE A 62 -1.55 11.26 6.07
N CYS A 63 -1.25 9.99 6.37
CA CYS A 63 -2.23 8.90 6.31
C CYS A 63 -2.46 8.28 7.71
N TYR A 64 -3.61 7.63 7.84
CA TYR A 64 -4.03 6.98 9.09
C TYR A 64 -4.12 5.48 8.88
N ILE A 65 -3.46 4.73 9.75
CA ILE A 65 -3.46 3.26 9.73
C ILE A 65 -4.14 2.76 10.98
N GLU A 66 -5.22 2.01 10.79
CA GLU A 66 -5.90 1.29 11.87
C GLU A 66 -5.19 -0.05 12.12
N THR A 67 -4.91 -0.37 13.39
CA THR A 67 -4.31 -1.66 13.77
C THR A 67 -5.22 -2.52 14.65
N MET A 68 -6.53 -2.24 14.67
CA MET A 68 -7.50 -2.89 15.57
C MET A 68 -7.48 -4.43 15.51
N GLU A 69 -7.19 -5.04 14.35
CA GLU A 69 -7.12 -6.51 14.23
C GLU A 69 -5.88 -7.16 14.90
N LEU A 70 -4.87 -6.38 15.29
CA LEU A 70 -3.61 -6.89 15.87
C LEU A 70 -3.55 -6.79 17.40
N ASP A 71 -4.13 -5.75 18.01
CA ASP A 71 -3.98 -5.44 19.44
C ASP A 71 -5.29 -5.04 20.16
N GLY A 72 -6.41 -4.87 19.44
CA GLY A 72 -7.71 -4.47 20.03
C GLY A 72 -7.79 -2.98 20.40
N GLU A 73 -6.81 -2.17 19.99
CA GLU A 73 -6.82 -0.72 20.21
C GLU A 73 -7.51 0.01 19.04
N THR A 74 -8.51 0.84 19.34
CA THR A 74 -9.24 1.69 18.37
C THR A 74 -8.41 2.87 17.84
N ASN A 75 -7.10 2.90 18.11
CA ASN A 75 -6.26 4.05 17.83
C ASN A 75 -5.72 4.00 16.39
N LEU A 76 -5.96 5.07 15.65
CA LEU A 76 -5.33 5.31 14.36
C LEU A 76 -3.88 5.73 14.56
N LYS A 77 -2.96 5.02 13.92
CA LYS A 77 -1.54 5.37 13.86
C LYS A 77 -1.31 6.31 12.69
N THR A 78 -0.87 7.52 12.98
CA THR A 78 -0.50 8.52 11.98
C THR A 78 0.82 8.15 11.29
N ARG A 79 0.88 8.28 9.97
CA ARG A 79 2.09 8.16 9.15
C ARG A 79 2.19 9.33 8.19
N GLY A 80 3.39 9.87 7.98
CA GLY A 80 3.63 10.97 7.06
C GLY A 80 4.44 10.50 5.86
N ALA A 81 4.07 10.95 4.66
CA ALA A 81 4.90 10.84 3.48
C ALA A 81 6.09 11.80 3.60
N LEU A 82 7.22 11.43 3.03
CA LEU A 82 8.36 12.35 2.91
C LEU A 82 7.98 13.48 1.93
N PRO A 83 8.42 14.74 2.16
CA PRO A 83 8.08 15.85 1.26
C PRO A 83 8.40 15.53 -0.21
N ASP A 84 9.59 14.98 -0.47
CA ASP A 84 10.08 14.66 -1.82
C ASP A 84 9.19 13.65 -2.56
N THR A 85 8.58 12.70 -1.84
CA THR A 85 7.65 11.73 -2.44
C THR A 85 6.21 12.19 -2.40
N ALA A 86 5.84 13.04 -1.43
CA ALA A 86 4.50 13.59 -1.31
C ALA A 86 4.14 14.44 -2.53
N GLU A 87 5.10 15.21 -3.06
CA GLU A 87 4.94 16.03 -4.27
C GLU A 87 4.57 15.22 -5.53
N MET A 88 4.88 13.90 -5.56
CA MET A 88 4.48 13.04 -6.69
C MET A 88 2.96 12.92 -6.82
N GLY A 89 2.21 13.08 -5.72
CA GLY A 89 0.76 13.03 -5.70
C GLY A 89 0.19 11.80 -6.42
N ASP A 90 -0.72 12.02 -7.36
CA ASP A 90 -1.35 10.99 -8.21
C ASP A 90 -0.65 10.84 -9.58
N ASN A 91 0.56 11.39 -9.76
CA ASN A 91 1.30 11.30 -11.01
C ASN A 91 1.91 9.90 -11.19
N LEU A 92 1.17 9.02 -11.88
CA LEU A 92 1.59 7.63 -12.13
C LEU A 92 2.90 7.53 -12.91
N ASP A 93 3.23 8.49 -13.77
CA ASP A 93 4.50 8.50 -14.51
C ASP A 93 5.69 8.81 -13.59
N ALA A 94 5.53 9.72 -12.64
CA ALA A 94 6.55 10.01 -11.64
C ALA A 94 6.72 8.82 -10.68
N ILE A 95 5.61 8.29 -10.17
CA ILE A 95 5.59 7.14 -9.26
C ILE A 95 6.22 5.90 -9.90
N SER A 96 5.90 5.61 -11.17
CA SER A 96 6.44 4.43 -11.85
C SER A 96 7.94 4.49 -12.13
N LYS A 97 8.55 5.68 -12.06
CA LYS A 97 9.99 5.90 -12.23
C LYS A 97 10.74 6.00 -10.90
N PHE A 98 10.03 6.00 -9.78
CA PHE A 98 10.64 6.06 -8.47
C PHE A 98 11.46 4.80 -8.18
N ASP A 99 12.76 4.98 -7.94
CA ASP A 99 13.70 3.88 -7.69
C ASP A 99 14.31 3.91 -6.27
N GLY A 100 13.88 4.86 -5.44
CA GLY A 100 14.30 5.03 -4.05
C GLY A 100 15.75 5.44 -3.85
N ARG A 101 16.49 5.82 -4.91
CA ARG A 101 17.91 6.21 -4.80
C ARG A 101 18.13 7.66 -4.38
N ASP A 102 17.10 8.48 -4.46
CA ASP A 102 17.21 9.93 -4.23
C ASP A 102 17.06 10.34 -2.76
N PHE A 103 16.90 9.39 -1.82
CA PHE A 103 16.97 9.70 -0.38
C PHE A 103 18.43 9.71 0.10
N ARG A 104 19.03 10.90 0.14
CA ARG A 104 20.29 11.15 0.84
C ARG A 104 20.13 12.18 1.94
#